data_AF-A0A7L1WQW9-F1
#
_entry.id   AF-A0A7L1WQW9-F1
#
_cell.length_a   1.000
_cell.length_b   1.000
_cell.length_c   1.000
_cell.angle_alpha   90.00
_cell.angle_beta   90.00
_cell.angle_gamma   90.00
#
_symmetry.space_group_name_H-M   'P 1'
#
loop_
_entity.id
_entity.type
_entity.pdbx_description
1 polymer ?
#
loop_
_entity_poly.entity_id
_entity_poly.type
_entity_poly.pdbx_seq_one_letter_code
_entity_poly.pdbx_strand_id
1 'polypeptide(L)'
;TAVMSWVRVAVSQSNEDVFDEDADEMYLLQKEWNSTMKKRLKEGYRDGIDAGKELALQTGFNQGYRHGAKLMITCGQFKGTLNALLSWCHFNGHDSVLSMINNLLDVIGKYEDDVLEYLNSAEEQPHLVHILDSVQDMDLNHTAGAEYKEVKDGKHEDHGSFSENICRNNGDVGSLQSECSKVNLCTDPERSTLAWVKKQTVLLVEHLGLSLDVLHHVQQL
;
A
#
# COMPACT_ATOMS: atom_id res chain seq x y z
N THR A 1 45.18 -58.40 21.46
CA THR A 1 44.78 -57.41 20.44
C THR A 1 43.29 -57.19 20.59
N ALA A 2 42.88 -56.07 21.19
CA ALA A 2 41.48 -55.80 21.51
C ALA A 2 40.76 -55.28 20.27
N VAL A 3 39.82 -56.06 19.73
CA VAL A 3 38.95 -55.63 18.64
C VAL A 3 37.98 -54.58 19.21
N MET A 4 37.97 -53.39 18.62
CA MET A 4 37.22 -52.26 19.16
C MET A 4 35.71 -52.52 19.18
N SER A 5 35.03 -51.98 20.20
CA SER A 5 33.61 -52.22 20.48
C SER A 5 32.66 -51.91 19.31
N TRP A 6 32.92 -50.83 18.56
CA TRP A 6 32.13 -50.45 17.38
C TRP A 6 32.22 -51.49 16.24
N VAL A 7 33.35 -52.17 16.10
CA VAL A 7 33.52 -53.25 15.12
C VAL A 7 32.70 -54.48 15.53
N ARG A 8 32.56 -54.75 16.84
CA ARG A 8 31.66 -55.80 17.31
C ARG A 8 30.20 -55.46 17.05
N VAL A 9 29.78 -54.22 17.31
CA VAL A 9 28.41 -53.75 17.06
C VAL A 9 28.06 -53.86 15.57
N ALA A 10 28.95 -53.41 14.68
CA ALA A 10 28.76 -53.50 13.24
C ALA A 10 28.71 -54.96 12.72
N VAL A 11 29.49 -55.88 13.30
CA VAL A 11 29.48 -57.31 12.93
C VAL A 11 28.26 -58.03 13.51
N SER A 12 27.75 -57.63 14.68
CA SER A 12 26.51 -58.20 15.24
C SER A 12 25.23 -57.68 14.59
N GLN A 13 25.28 -56.55 13.89
CA GLN A 13 24.15 -55.95 13.15
C GLN A 13 24.14 -56.32 11.66
N SER A 14 25.08 -57.14 11.17
CA SER A 14 25.19 -57.48 9.74
C SER A 14 24.07 -58.42 9.22
N ASN A 15 23.03 -58.67 10.01
CA ASN A 15 21.94 -59.59 9.70
C ASN A 15 20.55 -59.00 9.95
N GLU A 16 20.45 -57.73 10.38
CA GLU A 16 19.18 -57.03 10.34
C GLU A 16 19.16 -56.26 9.03
N ASP A 17 18.26 -56.66 8.14
CA ASP A 17 18.01 -55.99 6.89
C ASP A 17 17.64 -54.52 7.18
N VAL A 18 18.59 -53.61 6.94
CA VAL A 18 18.43 -52.18 7.20
C VAL A 18 17.45 -51.57 6.19
N PHE A 19 17.20 -52.27 5.09
CA PHE A 19 16.29 -51.87 4.04
C PHE A 19 15.06 -52.77 4.12
N ASP A 20 13.95 -52.22 4.58
CA ASP A 20 12.66 -52.89 4.51
C ASP A 20 12.29 -53.02 3.02
N GLU A 21 12.56 -54.18 2.41
CA GLU A 21 12.30 -54.48 0.99
C GLU A 21 10.81 -54.32 0.64
N ASP A 22 9.94 -54.38 1.66
CA ASP A 22 8.49 -54.17 1.58
C ASP A 22 8.06 -52.74 1.99
N ALA A 23 9.00 -51.78 2.09
CA ALA A 23 8.66 -50.39 2.35
C ALA A 23 7.66 -49.89 1.30
N ASP A 24 6.41 -49.74 1.70
CA ASP A 24 5.31 -49.41 0.81
C ASP A 24 5.55 -48.02 0.19
N GLU A 25 6.12 -48.01 -1.01
CA GLU A 25 6.41 -46.80 -1.78
C GLU A 25 5.13 -45.98 -1.95
N MET A 26 3.96 -46.62 -2.02
CA MET A 26 2.66 -45.96 -2.10
C MET A 26 2.36 -45.15 -0.83
N TYR A 27 2.69 -45.67 0.35
CA TYR A 27 2.52 -44.97 1.62
C TYR A 27 3.44 -43.75 1.72
N LEU A 28 4.69 -43.88 1.27
CA LEU A 28 5.63 -42.75 1.20
C LEU A 28 5.13 -41.66 0.25
N LEU A 29 4.69 -42.04 -0.96
CA LEU A 29 4.10 -41.13 -1.93
C LEU A 29 2.87 -40.41 -1.37
N GLN A 30 1.98 -41.13 -0.68
CA GLN A 30 0.79 -40.56 -0.06
C GLN A 30 1.12 -39.59 1.08
N LYS A 31 2.15 -39.88 1.88
CA LYS A 31 2.65 -39.00 2.94
C LYS A 31 3.26 -37.72 2.36
N GLU A 32 4.08 -37.83 1.32
CA GLU A 32 4.66 -36.69 0.62
C GLU A 32 3.61 -35.82 -0.05
N TRP A 33 2.61 -36.43 -0.69
CA TRP A 33 1.47 -35.74 -1.28
C TRP A 33 0.69 -34.94 -0.23
N ASN A 34 0.33 -35.58 0.89
CA ASN A 34 -0.40 -34.93 1.98
C ASN A 34 0.40 -33.79 2.62
N SER A 35 1.71 -33.98 2.81
CA SER A 35 2.60 -32.94 3.32
C SER A 35 2.68 -31.74 2.37
N THR A 36 2.91 -32.01 1.09
CA THR A 36 2.97 -31.00 0.03
C THR A 36 1.65 -30.23 -0.08
N MET A 37 0.52 -30.92 -0.03
CA MET A 37 -0.79 -30.30 -0.12
C MET A 37 -1.08 -29.39 1.09
N LYS A 38 -0.78 -29.84 2.31
CA LYS A 38 -0.88 -29.01 3.53
C LYS A 38 0.03 -27.79 3.45
N LYS A 39 1.24 -27.93 2.90
CA LYS A 39 2.18 -26.83 2.71
C LYS A 39 1.62 -25.79 1.73
N ARG A 40 1.12 -26.22 0.57
CA ARG A 40 0.54 -25.32 -0.44
C ARG A 40 -0.66 -24.51 0.07
N LEU A 41 -1.51 -25.12 0.91
CA LEU A 41 -2.63 -24.41 1.53
C LEU A 41 -2.17 -23.29 2.46
N LYS A 42 -1.16 -23.55 3.30
CA LYS A 42 -0.59 -22.53 4.21
C LYS A 42 0.16 -21.45 3.44
N GLU A 43 0.84 -21.82 2.36
CA GLU A 43 1.58 -20.90 1.49
C GLU A 43 0.64 -19.94 0.77
N GLY A 44 -0.47 -20.41 0.20
CA GLY A 44 -1.46 -19.53 -0.44
C GLY A 44 -2.10 -18.52 0.51
N TYR A 45 -2.30 -18.88 1.78
CA TYR A 45 -2.80 -17.95 2.80
C TYR A 45 -1.78 -16.84 3.13
N ARG A 46 -0.49 -17.22 3.29
CA ARG A 46 0.60 -16.27 3.51
C ARG A 46 0.76 -15.32 2.34
N ASP A 47 0.79 -15.85 1.12
CA ASP A 47 0.88 -15.07 -0.11
C ASP A 47 -0.30 -14.09 -0.23
N GLY A 48 -1.51 -14.53 0.13
CA GLY A 48 -2.70 -13.68 0.12
C GLY A 48 -2.63 -12.52 1.12
N ILE A 49 -2.14 -12.76 2.34
CA ILE A 49 -1.91 -11.70 3.34
C ILE A 49 -0.86 -10.72 2.84
N ASP A 50 0.27 -11.22 2.36
CA ASP A 50 1.38 -10.39 1.93
C ASP A 50 0.99 -9.54 0.72
N ALA A 51 0.28 -10.12 -0.26
CA ALA A 51 -0.30 -9.39 -1.39
C ALA A 51 -1.32 -8.33 -0.94
N GLY A 52 -2.14 -8.63 0.06
CA GLY A 52 -3.11 -7.68 0.63
C GLY A 52 -2.42 -6.49 1.32
N LYS A 53 -1.37 -6.74 2.10
CA LYS A 53 -0.56 -5.71 2.75
C LYS A 53 0.10 -4.79 1.72
N GLU A 54 0.72 -5.39 0.70
CA GLU A 54 1.38 -4.64 -0.36
C GLU A 54 0.38 -3.79 -1.15
N LEU A 55 -0.79 -4.35 -1.50
CA LEU A 55 -1.84 -3.61 -2.20
C LEU A 55 -2.36 -2.42 -1.38
N ALA A 56 -2.61 -2.63 -0.08
CA ALA A 56 -3.08 -1.57 0.80
C ALA A 56 -2.04 -0.46 0.93
N LEU A 57 -0.76 -0.81 1.13
CA LEU A 57 0.35 0.13 1.20
C LEU A 57 0.50 0.93 -0.09
N GLN A 58 0.49 0.25 -1.24
CA GLN A 58 0.63 0.92 -2.53
C GLN A 58 -0.54 1.85 -2.82
N THR A 59 -1.75 1.47 -2.42
CA THR A 59 -2.95 2.30 -2.57
C THR A 59 -2.85 3.56 -1.71
N GLY A 60 -2.47 3.42 -0.44
CA GLY A 60 -2.22 4.55 0.46
C GLY A 60 -1.13 5.48 -0.06
N PHE A 61 0.00 4.91 -0.51
CA PHE A 61 1.09 5.68 -1.12
C PHE A 61 0.64 6.46 -2.35
N ASN A 62 -0.05 5.81 -3.29
CA ASN A 62 -0.53 6.45 -4.52
C ASN A 62 -1.50 7.60 -4.20
N GLN A 63 -2.37 7.42 -3.21
CA GLN A 63 -3.31 8.45 -2.77
C GLN A 63 -2.58 9.63 -2.13
N GLY A 64 -1.69 9.37 -1.18
CA GLY A 64 -0.89 10.40 -0.50
C GLY A 64 0.00 11.15 -1.49
N TYR A 65 0.69 10.43 -2.37
CA TYR A 65 1.53 11.01 -3.42
C TYR A 65 0.73 11.92 -4.35
N ARG A 66 -0.42 11.46 -4.87
CA ARG A 66 -1.26 12.27 -5.76
C ARG A 66 -1.76 13.53 -5.07
N HIS A 67 -2.18 13.42 -3.81
CA HIS A 67 -2.69 14.54 -3.05
C HIS A 67 -1.59 15.57 -2.74
N GLY A 68 -0.47 15.11 -2.16
CA GLY A 68 0.67 15.95 -1.83
C GLY A 68 1.31 16.59 -3.06
N ALA A 69 1.52 15.83 -4.14
CA ALA A 69 2.08 16.37 -5.38
C ALA A 69 1.19 17.45 -5.98
N LYS A 70 -0.14 17.26 -5.99
CA LYS A 70 -1.07 18.28 -6.52
C LYS A 70 -0.95 19.60 -5.76
N LEU A 71 -0.85 19.57 -4.43
CA LEU A 71 -0.71 20.77 -3.61
C LEU A 71 0.67 21.43 -3.82
N MET A 72 1.74 20.61 -3.82
CA MET A 72 3.11 21.10 -3.86
C MET A 72 3.53 21.64 -5.24
N ILE A 73 2.97 21.10 -6.34
CA ILE A 73 3.23 21.61 -7.69
C ILE A 73 2.84 23.09 -7.80
N THR A 74 1.67 23.47 -7.29
CA THR A 74 1.20 24.85 -7.35
C THR A 74 2.11 25.79 -6.54
N CYS A 75 2.51 25.39 -5.33
CA CYS A 75 3.49 26.13 -4.53
C CYS A 75 4.82 26.29 -5.26
N GLY A 76 5.32 25.21 -5.86
CA GLY A 76 6.56 25.21 -6.63
C GLY A 76 6.50 26.12 -7.85
N GLN A 77 5.37 26.15 -8.56
CA GLN A 77 5.15 27.05 -9.69
C GLN A 77 5.20 28.51 -9.25
N PHE A 78 4.48 28.90 -8.19
CA PHE A 78 4.52 30.28 -7.67
C PHE A 78 5.92 30.68 -7.20
N LYS A 79 6.64 29.81 -6.46
CA LYS A 79 8.03 30.08 -6.07
C LYS A 79 8.94 30.23 -7.29
N GLY A 80 8.77 29.37 -8.30
CA GLY A 80 9.53 29.44 -9.55
C GLY A 80 9.30 30.76 -10.28
N THR A 81 8.05 31.14 -10.48
CA THR A 81 7.68 32.39 -11.16
C THR A 81 8.16 33.61 -10.39
N LEU A 82 7.98 33.66 -9.08
CA LEU A 82 8.46 34.79 -8.26
C LEU A 82 9.98 34.89 -8.23
N ASN A 83 10.71 33.78 -8.18
CA ASN A 83 12.18 33.79 -8.26
C ASN A 83 12.68 34.23 -9.65
N ALA A 84 11.97 33.86 -10.72
CA ALA A 84 12.26 34.35 -12.07
C ALA A 84 12.04 35.87 -12.16
N LEU A 85 10.93 36.37 -11.62
CA LEU A 85 10.64 37.80 -11.53
C LEU A 85 11.67 38.53 -10.67
N LEU A 86 12.07 37.97 -9.52
CA LEU A 86 13.10 38.53 -8.65
C LEU A 86 14.42 38.69 -9.41
N SER A 87 14.84 37.62 -10.11
CA SER A 87 16.08 37.62 -10.91
C SER A 87 16.03 38.66 -12.04
N TRP A 88 14.87 38.80 -12.70
CA TRP A 88 14.66 39.81 -13.73
C TRP A 88 14.69 41.24 -13.14
N CYS A 89 14.08 41.47 -11.99
CA CYS A 89 14.10 42.77 -11.31
C CYS A 89 15.52 43.19 -10.91
N HIS A 90 16.33 42.25 -10.39
CA HIS A 90 17.74 42.48 -10.08
C HIS A 90 18.55 42.90 -11.30
N PHE A 91 18.31 42.29 -12.46
CA PHE A 91 19.01 42.63 -13.70
C PHE A 91 18.61 44.00 -14.26
N ASN A 92 17.34 44.40 -14.10
CA ASN A 92 16.79 45.63 -14.67
C ASN A 92 16.77 46.83 -13.70
N GLY A 93 17.27 46.68 -12.47
CA GLY A 93 17.37 47.77 -11.49
C GLY A 93 16.03 48.18 -10.85
N HIS A 94 15.06 47.27 -10.77
CA HIS A 94 13.74 47.51 -10.16
C HIS A 94 13.73 47.20 -8.66
N ASP A 95 14.56 47.91 -7.89
CA ASP A 95 14.76 47.63 -6.46
C ASP A 95 13.52 47.88 -5.60
N SER A 96 12.60 48.74 -6.05
CA SER A 96 11.35 49.06 -5.34
C SER A 96 10.41 47.85 -5.22
N VAL A 97 10.52 46.88 -6.13
CA VAL A 97 9.62 45.72 -6.23
C VAL A 97 10.20 44.48 -5.52
N LEU A 98 11.51 44.47 -5.24
CA LEU A 98 12.19 43.34 -4.62
C LEU A 98 11.65 43.00 -3.23
N SER A 99 11.34 44.01 -2.41
CA SER A 99 10.79 43.79 -1.06
C SER A 99 9.42 43.12 -1.12
N MET A 100 8.58 43.50 -2.08
CA MET A 100 7.28 42.89 -2.30
C MET A 100 7.40 41.45 -2.79
N ILE A 101 8.30 41.15 -3.73
CA ILE A 101 8.55 39.77 -4.20
C ILE A 101 9.06 38.89 -3.05
N ASN A 102 10.00 39.38 -2.24
CA ASN A 102 10.50 38.64 -1.08
C ASN A 102 9.40 38.39 -0.03
N ASN A 103 8.49 39.34 0.19
CA ASN A 103 7.34 39.13 1.05
C ASN A 103 6.41 38.04 0.52
N LEU A 104 6.13 38.02 -0.79
CA LEU A 104 5.31 36.97 -1.40
C LEU A 104 5.98 35.59 -1.30
N LEU A 105 7.31 35.53 -1.47
CA LEU A 105 8.07 34.29 -1.29
C LEU A 105 8.00 33.77 0.16
N ASP A 106 8.09 34.66 1.16
CA ASP A 106 7.92 34.30 2.58
C ASP A 106 6.51 33.77 2.88
N VAL A 107 5.47 34.41 2.32
CA VAL A 107 4.08 33.97 2.46
C VAL A 107 3.87 32.57 1.86
N ILE A 108 4.44 32.29 0.68
CA ILE A 108 4.34 30.94 0.08
C ILE A 108 5.15 29.93 0.90
N GLY A 109 6.32 30.30 1.42
CA GLY A 109 7.14 29.43 2.27
C GLY A 109 6.37 28.98 3.51
N LYS A 110 5.71 29.91 4.20
CA LYS A 110 4.84 29.58 5.35
C LYS A 110 3.67 28.69 4.97
N TYR A 111 3.01 28.99 3.85
CA TYR A 111 1.93 28.14 3.36
C TYR A 111 2.40 26.71 3.00
N GLU A 112 3.60 26.57 2.46
CA GLU A 112 4.21 25.26 2.20
C GLU A 112 4.45 24.47 3.50
N ASP A 113 5.00 25.12 4.52
CA ASP A 113 5.21 24.52 5.84
C ASP A 113 3.87 24.11 6.50
N ASP A 114 2.85 24.98 6.46
CA ASP A 114 1.51 24.70 6.99
C ASP A 114 0.87 23.48 6.29
N VAL A 115 1.03 23.38 4.96
CA VAL A 115 0.54 22.23 4.18
C VAL A 115 1.30 20.95 4.54
N LEU A 116 2.62 21.02 4.75
CA LEU A 116 3.41 19.87 5.17
C LEU A 116 3.02 19.38 6.57
N GLU A 117 2.80 20.30 7.51
CA GLU A 117 2.31 19.97 8.85
C GLU A 117 0.94 19.31 8.80
N TYR A 118 0.02 19.86 8.00
CA TYR A 118 -1.29 19.26 7.75
C TYR A 118 -1.17 17.83 7.19
N LEU A 119 -0.34 17.62 6.16
CA LEU A 119 -0.15 16.29 5.56
C LEU A 119 0.43 15.27 6.55
N ASN A 120 1.30 15.70 7.46
CA ASN A 120 1.91 14.84 8.47
C ASN A 120 0.98 14.55 9.66
N SER A 121 -0.01 15.41 9.92
CA SER A 121 -0.98 15.22 11.01
C SER A 121 -2.04 14.15 10.71
N ALA A 122 -2.14 13.70 9.47
CA ALA A 122 -3.21 12.85 8.98
C ALA A 122 -2.83 11.35 8.95
N GLU A 123 -2.53 10.73 10.09
CA GLU A 123 -2.70 9.28 10.28
C GLU A 123 -2.35 8.84 11.72
N GLU A 124 -3.34 8.90 12.60
CA GLU A 124 -3.38 7.96 13.72
C GLU A 124 -4.65 7.12 13.54
N GLN A 125 -4.58 6.11 12.67
CA GLN A 125 -5.62 5.08 12.59
C GLN A 125 -5.27 3.89 13.50
N PRO A 126 -6.29 3.29 14.15
CA PRO A 126 -6.11 2.46 15.32
C PRO A 126 -5.61 1.06 14.93
N HIS A 127 -4.46 0.66 15.48
CA HIS A 127 -4.05 -0.71 15.85
C HIS A 127 -4.50 -1.93 14.99
N LEU A 128 -4.78 -1.79 13.70
CA LEU A 128 -5.16 -2.91 12.82
C LEU A 128 -4.01 -3.91 12.65
N VAL A 129 -2.77 -3.44 12.78
CA VAL A 129 -1.55 -4.28 12.75
C VAL A 129 -1.59 -5.37 13.83
N HIS A 130 -2.14 -5.07 15.01
CA HIS A 130 -2.20 -6.04 16.12
C HIS A 130 -3.26 -7.14 15.91
N ILE A 131 -4.31 -6.87 15.13
CA ILE A 131 -5.35 -7.87 14.84
C ILE A 131 -4.83 -8.89 13.83
N LEU A 132 -4.07 -8.46 12.82
CA LEU A 132 -3.50 -9.37 11.83
C LEU A 132 -2.47 -10.34 12.43
N ASP A 133 -1.60 -9.85 13.32
CA ASP A 133 -0.63 -10.71 14.01
C ASP A 133 -1.30 -11.78 14.89
N SER A 134 -2.50 -11.50 15.41
CA SER A 134 -3.28 -12.46 16.21
C SER A 134 -3.90 -13.59 15.37
N VAL A 135 -4.13 -13.37 14.06
CA VAL A 135 -4.66 -14.41 13.16
C VAL A 135 -3.55 -15.39 12.72
N GLN A 136 -2.28 -14.96 12.75
CA GLN A 136 -1.11 -15.79 12.47
C GLN A 136 -0.98 -16.98 13.43
N ASP A 137 -1.57 -16.89 14.64
CA ASP A 137 -1.48 -17.90 15.71
C ASP A 137 -2.72 -18.81 15.81
N MET A 138 -3.73 -18.61 14.96
CA MET A 138 -4.86 -19.55 14.89
C MET A 138 -4.42 -20.82 14.15
N ASP A 139 -4.06 -21.85 14.91
CA ASP A 139 -3.74 -23.18 14.39
C ASP A 139 -5.00 -23.79 13.72
N LEU A 140 -5.16 -23.58 12.41
CA LEU A 140 -6.27 -24.09 11.58
C LEU A 140 -6.23 -25.62 11.38
N ASN A 141 -5.73 -26.37 12.36
CA ASN A 141 -5.72 -27.83 12.37
C ASN A 141 -7.02 -28.37 12.98
N HIS A 142 -8.17 -28.11 12.36
CA HIS A 142 -9.37 -28.90 12.62
C HIS A 142 -10.00 -29.38 11.31
N THR A 143 -9.54 -30.56 10.89
CA THR A 143 -10.36 -31.66 10.35
C THR A 143 -11.63 -31.27 9.59
N ALA A 144 -11.49 -30.90 8.33
CA ALA A 144 -12.44 -31.33 7.30
C ALA A 144 -11.90 -32.64 6.70
N GLY A 145 -11.86 -33.67 7.54
CA GLY A 145 -11.63 -35.04 7.09
C GLY A 145 -12.88 -35.50 6.34
N ALA A 146 -12.87 -35.37 5.02
CA ALA A 146 -13.72 -36.19 4.19
C ALA A 146 -13.21 -37.64 4.34
N GLU A 147 -13.82 -38.40 5.24
CA GLU A 147 -13.65 -39.84 5.27
C GLU A 147 -14.28 -40.41 4.00
N TYR A 148 -13.45 -40.74 3.02
CA TYR A 148 -13.84 -41.57 1.89
C TYR A 148 -14.07 -42.99 2.43
N LYS A 149 -15.32 -43.34 2.75
CA LYS A 149 -15.69 -44.74 2.99
C LYS A 149 -16.08 -45.40 1.68
N GLU A 150 -15.38 -46.48 1.39
CA GLU A 150 -15.58 -47.39 0.28
C GLU A 150 -17.04 -47.82 0.12
N VAL A 151 -17.43 -47.96 -1.14
CA VAL A 151 -18.76 -48.30 -1.65
C VAL A 151 -19.20 -49.69 -1.21
N LYS A 152 -20.40 -49.79 -0.62
CA LYS A 152 -21.25 -50.99 -0.69
C LYS A 152 -22.70 -50.60 -0.99
N ASP A 153 -23.08 -50.98 -2.22
CA ASP A 153 -24.38 -51.29 -2.82
C ASP A 153 -25.68 -51.19 -1.97
N GLY A 154 -26.71 -50.53 -2.52
CA GLY A 154 -28.11 -50.71 -2.12
C GLY A 154 -29.05 -49.48 -2.05
N LYS A 155 -29.79 -49.23 -3.16
CA LYS A 155 -31.17 -48.67 -3.29
C LYS A 155 -31.62 -47.31 -2.67
N HIS A 156 -31.88 -46.37 -3.60
CA HIS A 156 -33.09 -45.53 -3.82
C HIS A 156 -33.67 -44.53 -2.76
N GLU A 157 -33.86 -43.30 -3.28
CA GLU A 157 -34.81 -42.19 -3.00
C GLU A 157 -34.54 -41.08 -1.96
N ASP A 158 -34.17 -39.92 -2.53
CA ASP A 158 -34.76 -38.57 -2.39
C ASP A 158 -34.83 -37.88 -1.02
N HIS A 159 -33.99 -36.85 -0.83
CA HIS A 159 -34.45 -35.46 -0.69
C HIS A 159 -33.23 -34.53 -0.80
N GLY A 160 -33.20 -33.68 -1.82
CA GLY A 160 -32.17 -32.67 -2.00
C GLY A 160 -32.22 -31.58 -0.93
N SER A 161 -31.05 -31.16 -0.44
CA SER A 161 -30.80 -29.78 -0.04
C SER A 161 -29.38 -29.39 -0.44
N PHE A 162 -29.28 -28.69 -1.57
CA PHE A 162 -28.11 -27.89 -1.93
C PHE A 162 -27.95 -26.79 -0.87
N SER A 163 -26.88 -26.83 -0.06
CA SER A 163 -26.45 -25.65 0.68
C SER A 163 -25.65 -24.78 -0.26
N GLU A 164 -26.40 -23.90 -0.90
CA GLU A 164 -25.97 -22.78 -1.70
C GLU A 164 -25.26 -21.74 -0.82
N ASN A 165 -23.97 -21.55 -1.06
CA ASN A 165 -23.24 -20.35 -0.61
C ASN A 165 -22.41 -19.84 -1.78
N ILE A 166 -23.12 -19.43 -2.84
CA ILE A 166 -22.60 -18.57 -3.89
C ILE A 166 -22.52 -17.16 -3.31
N CYS A 167 -21.31 -16.59 -3.25
CA CYS A 167 -21.13 -15.15 -3.37
C CYS A 167 -20.05 -14.89 -4.43
N ARG A 168 -20.48 -15.03 -5.67
CA ARG A 168 -19.82 -14.49 -6.86
C ARG A 168 -20.42 -13.11 -7.10
N ASN A 169 -19.80 -12.05 -6.58
CA ASN A 169 -20.14 -10.68 -6.96
C ASN A 169 -19.14 -10.20 -8.02
N ASN A 170 -19.54 -10.33 -9.28
CA ASN A 170 -19.18 -9.38 -10.32
C ASN A 170 -20.27 -8.30 -10.30
N GLY A 171 -19.92 -7.11 -9.84
CA GLY A 171 -20.85 -5.98 -9.78
C GLY A 171 -20.17 -4.82 -9.09
N ASP A 172 -19.66 -3.90 -9.91
CA ASP A 172 -19.38 -2.50 -9.61
C ASP A 172 -18.88 -2.22 -8.17
N VAL A 173 -17.55 -2.19 -8.00
CA VAL A 173 -16.94 -1.69 -6.77
C VAL A 173 -17.26 -0.20 -6.70
N GLY A 174 -18.39 0.10 -6.09
CA GLY A 174 -18.73 1.41 -5.59
C GLY A 174 -17.54 1.92 -4.81
N SER A 175 -17.00 3.03 -5.30
CA SER A 175 -16.00 3.83 -4.61
C SER A 175 -16.52 4.08 -3.19
N LEU A 176 -16.00 3.33 -2.22
CA LEU A 176 -16.08 3.72 -0.82
C LEU A 176 -15.21 4.97 -0.72
N GLN A 177 -15.86 6.09 -0.97
CA GLN A 177 -15.36 7.41 -0.64
C GLN A 177 -15.11 7.39 0.85
N SER A 178 -13.87 7.05 1.22
CA SER A 178 -13.31 7.44 2.49
C SER A 178 -13.25 8.96 2.46
N GLU A 179 -14.34 9.59 2.89
CA GLU A 179 -14.33 10.97 3.36
C GLU A 179 -13.45 11.01 4.61
N CYS A 180 -12.14 10.96 4.39
CA CYS A 180 -11.17 11.36 5.39
C CYS A 180 -11.43 12.84 5.66
N SER A 181 -12.05 13.08 6.81
CA SER A 181 -12.23 14.34 7.52
C SER A 181 -11.71 15.55 6.77
N LYS A 182 -12.56 16.11 5.91
CA LYS A 182 -12.30 17.33 5.15
C LYS A 182 -12.34 18.54 6.11
N VAL A 183 -11.33 18.65 6.98
CA VAL A 183 -11.16 19.80 7.87
C VAL A 183 -10.56 20.94 7.05
N ASN A 184 -11.46 21.74 6.47
CA ASN A 184 -11.39 23.19 6.28
C ASN A 184 -10.08 23.91 5.91
N LEU A 185 -9.14 23.30 5.17
CA LEU A 185 -8.11 24.09 4.45
C LEU A 185 -8.57 24.53 3.05
N CYS A 186 -9.75 24.08 2.59
CA CYS A 186 -10.21 24.27 1.21
C CYS A 186 -11.69 24.67 1.14
N THR A 187 -12.09 25.70 1.88
CA THR A 187 -13.50 26.14 1.91
C THR A 187 -13.70 27.60 1.54
N ASP A 188 -12.67 28.32 1.07
CA ASP A 188 -12.87 29.65 0.49
C ASP A 188 -11.92 29.92 -0.69
N PRO A 189 -12.37 29.73 -1.95
CA PRO A 189 -11.56 30.00 -3.13
C PRO A 189 -11.18 31.48 -3.27
N GLU A 190 -11.90 32.42 -2.64
CA GLU A 190 -11.56 33.86 -2.65
C GLU A 190 -10.55 34.26 -1.56
N ARG A 191 -10.35 33.41 -0.52
CA ARG A 191 -9.42 33.67 0.60
C ARG A 191 -8.28 32.67 0.73
N SER A 192 -8.10 31.77 -0.23
CA SER A 192 -6.91 30.90 -0.23
C SER A 192 -5.64 31.75 -0.39
N THR A 193 -4.63 31.51 0.45
CA THR A 193 -3.33 32.21 0.43
C THR A 193 -2.75 32.25 -0.99
N LEU A 194 -2.90 31.15 -1.74
CA LEU A 194 -2.49 31.05 -3.14
C LEU A 194 -3.28 31.96 -4.09
N ALA A 195 -4.61 32.09 -3.95
CA ALA A 195 -5.39 33.02 -4.77
C ALA A 195 -5.01 34.48 -4.50
N TRP A 196 -4.71 34.81 -3.24
CA TRP A 196 -4.18 36.12 -2.88
C TRP A 196 -2.80 36.35 -3.50
N VAL A 197 -1.87 35.40 -3.37
CA VAL A 197 -0.53 35.45 -3.99
C VAL A 197 -0.66 35.63 -5.49
N LYS A 198 -1.50 34.84 -6.17
CA LYS A 198 -1.77 34.94 -7.61
C LYS A 198 -2.18 36.35 -8.00
N LYS A 199 -3.13 36.94 -7.28
CA LYS A 199 -3.59 38.32 -7.53
C LYS A 199 -2.45 39.32 -7.37
N GLN A 200 -1.61 39.18 -6.34
CA GLN A 200 -0.45 40.05 -6.15
C GLN A 200 0.59 39.86 -7.26
N THR A 201 0.87 38.64 -7.69
CA THR A 201 1.80 38.36 -8.80
C THR A 201 1.31 38.97 -10.12
N VAL A 202 0.00 38.91 -10.40
CA VAL A 202 -0.59 39.57 -11.58
C VAL A 202 -0.36 41.08 -11.53
N LEU A 203 -0.67 41.73 -10.40
CA LEU A 203 -0.46 43.17 -10.22
C LEU A 203 1.03 43.57 -10.37
N LEU A 204 1.94 42.72 -9.90
CA LEU A 204 3.38 42.91 -10.06
C LEU A 204 3.80 42.86 -11.53
N VAL A 205 3.33 41.87 -12.28
CA VAL A 205 3.63 41.72 -13.72
C VAL A 205 3.10 42.91 -14.52
N GLU A 206 1.90 43.40 -14.20
CA GLU A 206 1.34 44.61 -14.79
C GLU A 206 2.14 45.86 -14.44
N HIS A 207 2.55 46.03 -13.18
CA HIS A 207 3.35 47.17 -12.72
C HIS A 207 4.73 47.22 -13.38
N LEU A 208 5.34 46.05 -13.63
CA LEU A 208 6.63 45.93 -14.31
C LEU A 208 6.52 46.06 -15.84
N GLY A 209 5.31 46.15 -16.40
CA GLY A 209 5.09 46.29 -17.84
C GLY A 209 5.56 45.08 -18.66
N LEU A 210 5.54 43.88 -18.06
CA LEU A 210 6.00 42.65 -18.70
C LEU A 210 5.03 42.17 -19.80
N SER A 211 5.51 41.27 -20.67
CA SER A 211 4.72 40.77 -21.81
C SER A 211 3.41 40.11 -21.37
N LEU A 212 2.40 40.19 -22.25
CA LEU A 212 1.09 39.57 -22.04
C LEU A 212 1.19 38.04 -21.88
N ASP A 213 2.23 37.40 -22.42
CA ASP A 213 2.47 35.96 -22.28
C ASP A 213 2.81 35.60 -20.83
N VAL A 214 3.56 36.46 -20.14
CA VAL A 214 3.90 36.28 -18.71
C VAL A 214 2.66 36.45 -17.85
N LEU A 215 1.82 37.43 -18.19
CA LEU A 215 0.53 37.65 -17.52
C LEU A 215 -0.39 36.44 -17.66
N HIS A 216 -0.51 35.92 -18.88
CA HIS A 216 -1.31 34.74 -19.19
C HIS A 216 -0.79 33.50 -18.46
N HIS A 217 0.54 33.32 -18.39
CA HIS A 217 1.15 32.23 -17.63
C HIS A 217 0.78 32.27 -16.15
N VAL A 218 0.87 33.44 -15.49
CA VAL A 218 0.48 33.60 -14.08
C VAL A 218 -1.02 33.38 -13.87
N GLN A 219 -1.86 33.75 -14.84
CA GLN A 219 -3.30 33.53 -14.77
C GLN A 219 -3.70 32.04 -14.89
N GLN A 220 -2.86 31.21 -15.50
CA GLN A 220 -3.09 29.77 -15.64
C GLN A 220 -2.69 28.95 -14.39
N LEU A 221 -1.92 29.53 -13.46
CA LEU A 221 -1.55 28.93 -12.16
C LEU A 221 -2.73 28.91 -11.18
#